data_AF-A0A7C4LX58-F1
#
_entry.id   AF-A0A7C4LX58-F1
#
_cell.length_a   1.000
_cell.length_b   1.000
_cell.length_c   1.000
_cell.angle_alpha   90.00
_cell.angle_beta   90.00
_cell.angle_gamma   90.00
#
_symmetry.space_group_name_H-M   'P 1'
#
loop_
_entity.id
_entity.type
_entity.pdbx_description
1 polymer ?
#
loop_
_entity_poly.entity_id
_entity_poly.type
_entity_poly.pdbx_seq_one_letter_code
_entity_poly.pdbx_strand_id
1 'polypeptide(L)'
;MLNKVLKIIPFAVFSILGFSFGSFVFFKVFYALAASRTIDADVLPSSNNSYGLGSATYQWDSINDVIYFNNNKTGFGLVPQGREIEINGGFRLNTSATKPSCTGSPPAVQQFLWFTQSASGTKDYFEFCGKNASDTYSWRTIY
;
A
#
# COMPACT_ATOMS: atom_id res chain seq x y z
N MET A 1 0.72 -34.32 -40.69
CA MET A 1 1.55 -33.14 -40.36
C MET A 1 2.77 -33.61 -39.58
N LEU A 2 3.92 -33.85 -40.20
CA LEU A 2 5.23 -33.85 -39.52
C LEU A 2 6.37 -34.14 -40.50
N ASN A 3 7.56 -33.72 -40.09
CA ASN A 3 8.90 -34.06 -40.57
C ASN A 3 9.46 -33.24 -41.73
N LYS A 4 9.91 -32.02 -41.41
CA LYS A 4 11.11 -31.48 -42.03
C LYS A 4 12.31 -31.74 -41.12
N VAL A 5 13.11 -32.72 -41.52
CA VAL A 5 14.45 -33.00 -41.02
C VAL A 5 15.36 -31.83 -41.39
N LEU A 6 15.92 -31.16 -40.39
CA LEU A 6 16.89 -30.08 -40.56
C LEU A 6 18.24 -30.70 -40.93
N LYS A 7 18.64 -30.56 -42.21
CA LYS A 7 19.98 -30.92 -42.69
C LYS A 7 21.00 -29.88 -42.22
N ILE A 8 21.93 -30.30 -41.38
CA ILE A 8 23.13 -29.53 -41.01
C ILE A 8 24.12 -29.64 -42.17
N ILE A 9 24.49 -28.51 -42.78
CA ILE A 9 25.56 -28.39 -43.79
C ILE A 9 26.81 -27.85 -43.08
N PRO A 10 28.03 -28.38 -43.33
CA PRO A 10 29.23 -27.98 -42.60
C PRO A 10 29.69 -26.56 -42.98
N PHE A 11 30.20 -25.88 -41.96
CA PHE A 11 30.77 -24.53 -41.96
C PHE A 11 31.81 -24.32 -43.08
N ALA A 12 31.62 -23.25 -43.86
CA ALA A 12 32.69 -22.67 -44.66
C ALA A 12 33.68 -21.93 -43.75
N VAL A 13 34.95 -22.29 -43.85
CA VAL A 13 36.07 -21.65 -43.16
C VAL A 13 36.35 -20.30 -43.83
N PHE A 14 36.06 -19.21 -43.13
CA PHE A 14 36.44 -17.86 -43.52
C PHE A 14 37.80 -17.54 -42.89
N SER A 15 38.87 -17.52 -43.68
CA SER A 15 40.21 -17.14 -43.22
C SER A 15 40.28 -15.62 -43.04
N ILE A 16 40.38 -15.16 -41.79
CA ILE A 16 40.74 -13.79 -41.44
C ILE A 16 42.23 -13.80 -41.08
N LEU A 17 43.08 -13.47 -42.04
CA LEU A 17 44.45 -13.03 -41.76
C LEU A 17 44.39 -11.52 -41.54
N GLY A 18 44.74 -11.07 -40.34
CA GLY A 18 45.01 -9.67 -40.05
C GLY A 18 43.94 -8.96 -39.22
N PHE A 19 43.69 -9.44 -38.00
CA PHE A 19 43.31 -8.55 -36.90
C PHE A 19 44.11 -8.94 -35.66
N SER A 20 44.80 -7.95 -35.12
CA SER A 20 45.63 -7.99 -33.92
C SER A 20 44.91 -8.62 -32.73
N PHE A 21 45.67 -9.34 -31.91
CA PHE A 21 45.29 -9.86 -30.60
C PHE A 21 44.43 -8.87 -29.81
N GLY A 22 43.16 -9.22 -29.61
CA GLY A 22 42.18 -8.44 -28.86
C GLY A 22 40.84 -9.17 -28.75
N SER A 23 40.87 -10.38 -28.18
CA SER A 23 39.78 -11.19 -27.62
C SER A 23 38.32 -11.02 -28.12
N PHE A 24 37.88 -12.06 -28.83
CA PHE A 24 36.74 -12.93 -28.50
C PHE A 24 35.42 -12.34 -27.94
N VAL A 25 34.38 -12.54 -28.77
CA VAL A 25 33.05 -13.10 -28.45
C VAL A 25 31.91 -12.15 -28.02
N PHE A 26 30.96 -12.05 -28.94
CA PHE A 26 29.55 -11.77 -28.74
C PHE A 26 28.96 -12.57 -27.56
N PHE A 27 28.48 -11.88 -26.54
CA PHE A 27 27.28 -12.30 -25.83
C PHE A 27 26.47 -11.06 -25.50
N LYS A 28 25.27 -10.97 -26.10
CA LYS A 28 24.23 -10.04 -25.68
C LYS A 28 23.91 -10.36 -24.22
N VAL A 29 24.48 -9.62 -23.29
CA VAL A 29 23.85 -9.45 -21.99
C VAL A 29 23.31 -8.04 -21.96
N PHE A 30 22.10 -7.88 -22.48
CA PHE A 30 21.20 -6.88 -21.92
C PHE A 30 20.89 -7.36 -20.50
N TYR A 31 21.83 -7.12 -19.58
CA TYR A 31 21.43 -6.93 -18.20
C TYR A 31 20.55 -5.69 -18.27
N ALA A 32 19.23 -5.91 -18.26
CA ALA A 32 18.35 -4.91 -17.71
C ALA A 32 18.82 -4.76 -16.26
N LEU A 33 19.81 -3.87 -16.05
CA LEU A 33 19.94 -3.17 -14.79
C LEU A 33 18.59 -2.50 -14.63
N ALA A 34 17.66 -3.19 -13.97
CA ALA A 34 16.60 -2.53 -13.27
C ALA A 34 17.34 -1.62 -12.30
N ALA A 35 17.68 -0.41 -12.78
CA ALA A 35 18.24 0.61 -11.95
C ALA A 35 17.20 0.75 -10.85
N SER A 36 17.57 0.31 -9.64
CA SER A 36 16.85 0.69 -8.44
C SER A 36 16.86 2.20 -8.45
N ARG A 37 15.77 2.78 -8.97
CA ARG A 37 15.58 4.22 -8.96
C ARG A 37 15.18 4.54 -7.54
N THR A 38 16.18 4.70 -6.69
CA THR A 38 16.03 5.30 -5.38
C THR A 38 15.70 6.76 -5.62
N ILE A 39 14.45 7.12 -5.38
CA ILE A 39 14.06 8.51 -5.26
C ILE A 39 14.42 8.90 -3.82
N ASP A 40 15.54 9.59 -3.66
CA ASP A 40 16.02 10.13 -2.38
C ASP A 40 15.52 11.57 -2.17
N ALA A 41 14.27 11.79 -2.54
CA ALA A 41 13.63 13.10 -2.39
C ALA A 41 12.41 12.94 -1.48
N ASP A 42 12.17 13.96 -0.66
CA ASP A 42 10.96 14.04 0.14
C ASP A 42 9.74 14.00 -0.77
N VAL A 43 8.81 13.08 -0.49
CA VAL A 43 7.47 13.13 -1.07
C VAL A 43 6.72 14.24 -0.34
N LEU A 44 6.80 15.46 -0.86
CA LEU A 44 6.07 16.61 -0.31
C LEU A 44 4.59 16.49 -0.66
N PRO A 45 3.65 16.47 0.30
CA PRO A 45 2.21 16.40 0.03
C PRO A 45 1.76 17.51 -0.91
N SER A 46 0.91 17.18 -1.88
CA SER A 46 0.40 18.12 -2.87
C SER A 46 -1.03 18.49 -2.48
N SER A 47 -1.38 19.75 -2.65
CA SER A 47 -2.72 20.27 -2.34
C SER A 47 -3.84 19.67 -3.20
N ASN A 48 -3.50 18.92 -4.24
CA ASN A 48 -4.43 18.26 -5.16
C ASN A 48 -4.52 16.73 -4.98
N ASN A 49 -3.95 16.16 -3.91
CA ASN A 49 -3.93 14.71 -3.66
C ASN A 49 -3.39 13.86 -4.83
N SER A 50 -2.50 14.43 -5.66
CA SER A 50 -2.06 13.79 -6.91
C SER A 50 -1.02 12.68 -6.75
N TYR A 51 -0.59 12.34 -5.53
CA TYR A 51 0.38 11.27 -5.30
C TYR A 51 -0.32 9.92 -5.15
N GLY A 52 -0.52 9.24 -6.28
CA GLY A 52 -0.65 7.78 -6.28
C GLY A 52 0.73 7.18 -6.01
N LEU A 53 1.02 6.85 -4.76
CA LEU A 53 2.25 6.14 -4.41
C LEU A 53 2.10 4.67 -4.84
N GLY A 54 2.80 4.32 -5.92
CA GLY A 54 2.65 3.03 -6.61
C GLY A 54 1.89 3.16 -7.93
N SER A 55 1.81 2.07 -8.67
CA SER A 55 1.01 1.93 -9.89
C SER A 55 0.17 0.67 -9.80
N ALA A 56 -0.83 0.51 -10.68
CA ALA A 56 -1.61 -0.73 -10.74
C ALA A 56 -0.73 -1.98 -10.96
N THR A 57 0.44 -1.81 -11.57
CA THR A 57 1.41 -2.90 -11.87
C THR A 57 2.50 -3.03 -10.80
N TYR A 58 2.78 -1.96 -10.05
CA TYR A 58 3.84 -1.88 -9.06
C TYR A 58 3.32 -1.12 -7.84
N GLN A 59 2.59 -1.83 -6.98
CA GLN A 59 2.17 -1.31 -5.69
C GLN A 59 3.30 -1.47 -4.68
N TRP A 60 3.33 -0.60 -3.67
CA TRP A 60 4.22 -0.78 -2.54
C TRP A 60 3.73 -1.99 -1.75
N ASP A 61 4.63 -2.89 -1.36
CA ASP A 61 4.27 -4.03 -0.51
C ASP A 61 4.09 -3.57 0.96
N SER A 62 4.98 -2.69 1.43
CA SER A 62 4.91 -2.08 2.75
C SER A 62 5.47 -0.64 2.80
N ILE A 63 5.13 0.11 3.85
CA ILE A 63 5.82 1.31 4.30
C ILE A 63 6.45 1.01 5.66
N ASN A 64 7.78 1.01 5.71
CA ASN A 64 8.58 0.75 6.91
C ASN A 64 8.20 -0.55 7.64
N ASP A 65 7.66 -1.54 6.93
CA ASP A 65 7.15 -2.81 7.51
C ASP A 65 6.10 -2.63 8.63
N VAL A 66 5.43 -1.47 8.66
CA VAL A 66 4.35 -1.15 9.60
C VAL A 66 3.00 -1.15 8.89
N ILE A 67 2.94 -0.51 7.73
CA ILE A 67 1.73 -0.46 6.90
C ILE A 67 1.95 -1.37 5.71
N TYR A 68 1.08 -2.35 5.51
CA TYR A 68 1.16 -3.32 4.41
C TYR A 68 0.01 -3.12 3.44
N PHE A 69 0.24 -3.37 2.15
CA PHE A 69 -0.77 -3.29 1.12
C PHE A 69 -0.90 -4.63 0.39
N ASN A 70 -2.13 -5.05 0.12
CA ASN A 70 -2.40 -6.25 -0.66
C ASN A 70 -3.64 -6.03 -1.53
N ASN A 71 -3.43 -5.72 -2.80
CA ASN A 71 -4.49 -5.29 -3.73
C ASN A 71 -5.24 -4.06 -3.20
N ASN A 72 -6.49 -4.26 -2.74
CA ASN A 72 -7.36 -3.20 -2.21
C ASN A 72 -7.47 -3.23 -0.67
N LYS A 73 -6.49 -3.85 0.00
CA LYS A 73 -6.48 -4.05 1.45
C LYS A 73 -5.28 -3.35 2.07
N THR A 74 -5.48 -2.81 3.26
CA THR A 74 -4.43 -2.19 4.07
C THR A 74 -4.35 -2.90 5.42
N GLY A 75 -3.14 -3.28 5.82
CA GLY A 75 -2.86 -3.91 7.10
C GLY A 75 -1.94 -3.05 7.96
N PHE A 76 -2.15 -3.07 9.27
CA PHE A 76 -1.21 -2.52 10.25
C PHE A 76 -0.58 -3.66 11.05
N GLY A 77 0.75 -3.78 10.96
CA GLY A 77 1.55 -4.80 11.65
C GLY A 77 1.55 -6.20 11.02
N LEU A 78 0.78 -6.44 9.96
CA LEU A 78 0.85 -7.65 9.12
C LEU A 78 0.30 -7.37 7.71
N VAL A 79 0.59 -8.28 6.77
CA VAL A 79 0.00 -8.28 5.42
C VAL A 79 -1.48 -8.69 5.52
N PRO A 80 -2.43 -7.83 5.13
CA PRO A 80 -3.85 -8.11 5.30
C PRO A 80 -4.29 -9.28 4.40
N GLN A 81 -5.09 -10.20 4.94
CA GLN A 81 -5.56 -11.39 4.21
C GLN A 81 -7.07 -11.40 4.02
N GLY A 82 -7.84 -10.87 4.98
CA GLY A 82 -9.28 -11.09 5.05
C GLY A 82 -10.16 -9.88 4.72
N ARG A 83 -9.71 -8.67 5.02
CA ARG A 83 -10.55 -7.45 5.02
C ARG A 83 -9.81 -6.24 4.44
N GLU A 84 -10.55 -5.20 4.12
CA GLU A 84 -10.03 -3.92 3.60
C GLU A 84 -9.14 -3.22 4.62
N ILE A 85 -9.45 -3.32 5.92
CA ILE A 85 -8.58 -2.88 7.02
C ILE A 85 -8.39 -4.04 7.99
N GLU A 86 -7.15 -4.45 8.20
CA GLU A 86 -6.77 -5.48 9.16
C GLU A 86 -5.71 -4.92 10.12
N ILE A 87 -5.94 -5.06 11.43
CA ILE A 87 -5.01 -4.58 12.46
C ILE A 87 -4.61 -5.79 13.29
N ASN A 88 -3.31 -6.11 13.32
CA ASN A 88 -2.79 -7.15 14.21
C ASN A 88 -2.63 -6.60 15.62
N GLY A 89 -3.52 -6.98 16.53
CA GLY A 89 -3.53 -6.51 17.91
C GLY A 89 -4.73 -5.61 18.19
N GLY A 90 -4.48 -4.37 18.60
CA GLY A 90 -5.53 -3.46 19.07
C GLY A 90 -5.44 -2.07 18.47
N PHE A 91 -6.58 -1.39 18.45
CA PHE A 91 -6.69 0.02 18.12
C PHE A 91 -6.64 0.86 19.40
N ARG A 92 -5.65 1.74 19.53
CA ARG A 92 -5.51 2.65 20.67
C ARG A 92 -5.95 4.06 20.28
N LEU A 93 -6.92 4.59 21.01
CA LEU A 93 -7.39 5.97 20.88
C LEU A 93 -6.74 6.85 21.94
N ASN A 94 -5.82 7.73 21.53
CA ASN A 94 -5.22 8.75 22.39
C ASN A 94 -5.79 10.13 22.02
N THR A 95 -7.03 10.40 22.43
CA THR A 95 -7.65 11.70 22.18
C THR A 95 -7.44 12.64 23.36
N SER A 96 -6.91 13.83 23.09
CA SER A 96 -6.96 14.99 24.00
C SER A 96 -8.05 15.98 23.63
N ALA A 97 -8.73 15.74 22.49
CA ALA A 97 -9.77 16.62 22.00
C ALA A 97 -11.03 16.49 22.87
N THR A 98 -11.79 17.58 22.98
CA THR A 98 -13.09 17.54 23.64
C THR A 98 -14.09 16.80 22.77
N LYS A 99 -14.92 15.94 23.40
CA LYS A 99 -16.00 15.24 22.73
C LYS A 99 -16.96 16.24 22.06
N PRO A 100 -17.20 16.15 20.74
CA PRO A 100 -18.10 17.08 20.06
C PRO A 100 -19.56 16.85 20.46
N SER A 101 -20.41 17.86 20.25
CA SER A 101 -21.85 17.71 20.41
C SER A 101 -22.40 16.81 19.30
N CYS A 102 -23.19 15.80 19.67
CA CYS A 102 -23.91 14.96 18.70
C CYS A 102 -25.20 15.65 18.27
N THR A 103 -25.07 16.85 17.69
CA THR A 103 -26.18 17.71 17.28
C THR A 103 -25.82 18.36 15.94
N GLY A 104 -26.13 17.73 14.82
CA GLY A 104 -25.83 18.31 13.51
C GLY A 104 -26.42 17.54 12.33
N SER A 105 -26.79 18.29 11.30
CA SER A 105 -27.06 17.75 9.97
C SER A 105 -25.73 17.33 9.32
N PRO A 106 -25.68 16.25 8.52
CA PRO A 106 -24.47 15.84 7.79
C PRO A 106 -23.85 17.00 7.01
N PRO A 107 -22.50 17.06 6.89
CA PRO A 107 -21.53 16.02 7.26
C PRO A 107 -20.87 16.18 8.65
N ALA A 108 -21.24 17.18 9.44
CA ALA A 108 -20.40 17.63 10.57
C ALA A 108 -20.26 16.65 11.75
N VAL A 109 -21.22 15.76 11.99
CA VAL A 109 -21.18 14.86 13.18
C VAL A 109 -21.81 13.48 12.96
N GLN A 110 -22.18 13.14 11.73
CA GLN A 110 -22.71 11.80 11.45
C GLN A 110 -21.59 10.76 11.53
N GLN A 111 -21.90 9.61 12.15
CA GLN A 111 -21.06 8.39 12.12
C GLN A 111 -19.71 8.52 12.87
N PHE A 112 -19.63 9.42 13.86
CA PHE A 112 -18.47 9.48 14.75
C PHE A 112 -18.52 8.36 15.79
N LEU A 113 -17.40 7.64 15.91
CA LEU A 113 -17.05 6.84 17.07
C LEU A 113 -16.19 7.70 17.99
N TRP A 114 -16.50 7.69 19.28
CA TRP A 114 -15.78 8.47 20.27
C TRP A 114 -15.43 7.62 21.47
N PHE A 115 -14.19 7.76 21.94
CA PHE A 115 -13.73 7.17 23.19
C PHE A 115 -13.42 8.27 24.19
N THR A 116 -14.05 8.20 25.36
CA THR A 116 -13.79 9.11 26.48
C THR A 116 -13.02 8.33 27.54
N GLN A 117 -11.74 8.68 27.70
CA GLN A 117 -10.93 8.18 28.80
C GLN A 117 -11.28 8.94 30.09
N SER A 118 -11.70 8.22 31.12
CA SER A 118 -12.01 8.77 32.42
C SER A 118 -10.80 8.75 33.36
N ALA A 119 -10.91 9.44 34.50
CA ALA A 119 -9.91 9.34 35.56
C ALA A 119 -9.84 7.92 36.14
N SER A 120 -8.73 7.61 36.80
CA SER A 120 -8.54 6.32 37.49
C SER A 120 -9.70 6.01 38.43
N GLY A 121 -10.18 4.76 38.40
CA GLY A 121 -11.31 4.29 39.21
C GLY A 121 -12.69 4.65 38.65
N THR A 122 -12.77 5.33 37.50
CA THR A 122 -14.03 5.59 36.79
C THR A 122 -14.07 4.80 35.48
N LYS A 123 -15.25 4.37 35.04
CA LYS A 123 -15.40 3.66 33.75
C LYS A 123 -15.13 4.59 32.56
N ASP A 124 -14.51 4.04 31.53
CA ASP A 124 -14.39 4.68 30.22
C ASP A 124 -15.70 4.54 29.43
N TYR A 125 -15.83 5.32 28.37
CA TYR A 125 -17.00 5.27 27.48
C TYR A 125 -16.55 5.13 26.03
N PHE A 126 -17.11 4.14 25.34
CA PHE A 126 -17.07 4.06 23.88
C PHE A 126 -18.47 4.32 23.34
N GLU A 127 -18.60 5.32 22.46
CA GLU A 127 -19.90 5.84 22.06
C GLU A 127 -19.94 6.09 20.55
N PHE A 128 -21.12 5.98 19.95
CA PHE A 128 -21.36 6.41 18.58
C PHE A 128 -22.42 7.51 18.52
N CYS A 129 -22.25 8.48 17.62
CA CYS A 129 -23.26 9.50 17.37
C CYS A 129 -24.27 8.97 16.33
N GLY A 130 -25.50 8.72 16.78
CA GLY A 130 -26.55 8.11 15.96
C GLY A 130 -27.85 8.91 15.95
N LYS A 131 -28.58 8.85 14.82
CA LYS A 131 -29.93 9.41 14.65
C LYS A 131 -30.98 8.40 15.15
N ASN A 132 -31.97 8.85 15.90
CA ASN A 132 -33.11 8.03 16.32
C ASN A 132 -34.29 8.13 15.32
N ALA A 133 -35.39 7.43 15.61
CA ALA A 133 -36.59 7.42 14.77
C ALA A 133 -37.31 8.78 14.69
N SER A 134 -37.05 9.69 15.63
CA SER A 134 -37.57 11.07 15.66
C SER A 134 -36.58 12.07 15.04
N ASP A 135 -35.66 11.59 14.21
CA ASP A 135 -34.63 12.39 13.55
C ASP A 135 -33.69 13.19 14.46
N THR A 136 -33.63 12.84 15.74
CA THR A 136 -32.76 13.48 16.73
C THR A 136 -31.46 12.70 16.87
N TYR A 137 -30.34 13.42 16.90
CA TYR A 137 -29.02 12.83 17.13
C TYR A 137 -28.71 12.79 18.62
N SER A 138 -28.10 11.68 19.04
CA SER A 138 -27.67 11.49 20.43
C SER A 138 -26.50 10.53 20.49
N TRP A 139 -25.60 10.76 21.44
CA TRP A 139 -24.55 9.78 21.75
C TRP A 139 -25.17 8.51 22.34
N ARG A 140 -24.71 7.37 21.83
CA ARG A 140 -25.13 6.03 22.28
C ARG A 140 -23.90 5.27 22.73
N THR A 141 -23.86 4.91 24.00
CA THR A 141 -22.79 4.09 24.54
C THR A 141 -22.92 2.66 24.07
N ILE A 142 -21.79 2.07 23.69
CA ILE A 142 -21.63 0.67 23.36
C ILE A 142 -21.02 0.01 24.59
N TYR A 143 -21.71 -0.99 25.15
CA TYR A 143 -21.28 -1.77 26.32
C TYR A 143 -21.07 -3.23 25.93
#